data_AF-A0A955JF31-F1
#
_entry.id   AF-A0A955JF31-F1
#
_cell.length_a   1.000
_cell.length_b   1.000
_cell.length_c   1.000
_cell.angle_alpha   90.00
_cell.angle_beta   90.00
_cell.angle_gamma   90.00
#
_symmetry.space_group_name_H-M   'P 1'
#
loop_
_entity.id
_entity.type
_entity.pdbx_description
1 polymer ?
#
loop_
_entity_poly.entity_id
_entity_poly.type
_entity_poly.pdbx_seq_one_letter_code
_entity_poly.pdbx_strand_id
1 'polypeptide(L)'
;MQVELIHLNGPFRGKTELRPETRIVLGSSVDAQVRFPATSAVAGQHAVLTYDQGSCSHHLEARGGRVFVNSREISEVILQHRDLIELGTDGPKLRFGIRASHGEVCKPVREMLRDAGRTRHESGLFRATTTFGRDFVFKSSWRVRILVPLVLVTLLFAASFLGSHLAGRSAEKKHRDEEQRRDTELGQLREYVRDLEARQEGLAGRDELDRVRSDIGRQADLVGNMLARDQKLARILDTYSPSVCLIHGIYGFQQKIQGKMQPLEGSQGDPLTVEYTGSGFLASEHGEIITNRHVAEPWWENTEVAPLIAAGFEPVFRVLDVCFPEHDPFAVDPKTIRISADGVDVAVMSIAVPNIPITPLDDADPTTYRGQRIVLLGYPTGVSALLARSERSDVEEIFEKATDLTGIITELSNRRAISPIITQGALNEIKERRLVYDAETTSGGSGGPVFGPEGRVIGVNFAITRNFDGSNFGVPISFAKKLLKP
;
A
#
# COMPACT_ATOMS: atom_id res chain seq x y z
N MET A 1 28.86 12.85 16.35
CA MET A 1 27.71 13.78 16.14
C MET A 1 28.08 15.16 16.65
N GLN A 2 27.76 16.23 15.91
CA GLN A 2 28.02 17.61 16.35
C GLN A 2 26.72 18.28 16.79
N VAL A 3 26.78 19.04 17.89
CA VAL A 3 25.66 19.88 18.32
C VAL A 3 25.68 21.17 17.51
N GLU A 4 24.52 21.54 16.99
CA GLU A 4 24.30 22.82 16.33
C GLU A 4 23.41 23.70 17.22
N LEU A 5 23.89 24.87 17.62
CA LEU A 5 23.12 25.84 18.39
C LEU A 5 22.86 27.07 17.52
N ILE A 6 21.59 27.29 17.20
CA ILE A 6 21.16 28.43 16.38
C ILE A 6 20.60 29.49 17.32
N HIS A 7 21.26 30.64 17.40
CA HIS A 7 20.86 31.74 18.26
C HIS A 7 19.71 32.53 17.63
N LEU A 8 18.52 32.48 18.22
CA LEU A 8 17.32 33.09 17.65
C LEU A 8 17.12 34.54 18.07
N ASN A 9 17.58 34.88 19.27
CA ASN A 9 17.56 36.23 19.82
C ASN A 9 18.77 36.46 20.77
N GLY A 10 18.83 37.65 21.36
CA GLY A 10 19.93 38.03 22.24
C GLY A 10 21.19 38.44 21.47
N PRO A 11 22.36 38.48 22.14
CA PRO A 11 23.58 39.14 21.64
C PRO A 11 24.23 38.45 20.44
N PHE A 12 23.85 37.20 20.16
CA PHE A 12 24.38 36.42 19.02
C PHE A 12 23.29 36.09 18.00
N ARG A 13 22.19 36.85 17.96
CA ARG A 13 21.05 36.59 17.06
C ARG A 13 21.50 36.34 15.62
N GLY A 14 21.03 35.24 15.03
CA GLY A 14 21.32 34.84 13.66
C GLY A 14 22.61 34.03 13.50
N LYS A 15 23.42 33.88 14.56
CA LYS A 15 24.63 33.05 14.53
C LYS A 15 24.28 31.58 14.76
N THR A 16 24.94 30.70 14.00
CA THR A 16 24.91 29.26 14.22
C THR A 16 26.27 28.80 14.71
N GLU A 17 26.29 28.07 15.82
CA GLU A 17 27.50 27.56 16.44
C GLU A 17 27.50 26.03 16.42
N LEU A 18 28.52 25.45 15.79
CA LEU A 18 28.75 24.01 15.83
C LEU A 18 29.71 23.69 16.96
N ARG A 19 29.38 22.68 17.76
CA ARG A 19 30.14 22.24 18.93
C ARG A 19 30.36 20.73 18.88
N PRO A 20 31.61 20.27 18.67
CA PRO A 20 31.93 18.84 18.68
C PRO A 20 32.10 18.28 20.10
N GLU A 21 32.12 19.13 21.14
CA GLU A 21 32.36 18.71 22.51
C GLU A 21 31.19 17.89 23.07
N THR A 22 31.51 16.86 23.85
CA THR A 22 30.52 16.01 24.53
C THR A 22 29.91 16.69 25.75
N ARG A 23 30.52 17.77 26.26
CA ARG A 23 30.01 18.57 27.38
C ARG A 23 30.18 20.04 27.07
N ILE A 24 29.06 20.77 27.05
CA ILE A 24 28.98 22.18 26.67
C ILE A 24 28.27 22.93 27.80
N VAL A 25 28.97 23.87 28.43
CA VAL A 25 28.42 24.75 29.46
C VAL A 25 27.90 26.02 28.82
N LEU A 26 26.63 26.34 29.08
CA LEU A 26 25.95 27.57 28.67
C LEU A 26 25.90 28.52 29.88
N GLY A 27 26.44 29.73 29.76
CA GLY A 27 26.42 30.68 30.88
C GLY A 27 27.24 31.94 30.65
N SER A 28 27.39 32.76 31.68
CA SER A 28 28.16 34.02 31.61
C SER A 28 29.60 33.92 32.14
N SER A 29 29.96 32.79 32.78
CA SER A 29 31.31 32.54 33.30
C SER A 29 32.35 32.42 32.19
N VAL A 30 33.61 32.70 32.53
CA VAL A 30 34.75 32.52 31.62
C VAL A 30 34.95 31.06 31.18
N ASP A 31 34.50 30.09 31.98
CA ASP A 31 34.62 28.66 31.69
C ASP A 31 33.48 28.09 30.81
N ALA A 32 32.54 28.94 30.38
CA ALA A 32 31.41 28.54 29.56
C ALA A 32 31.80 28.42 28.07
N GLN A 33 31.55 27.26 27.46
CA GLN A 33 31.82 27.02 26.03
C GLN A 33 30.89 27.82 25.10
N VAL A 34 29.69 28.16 25.60
CA VAL A 34 28.81 29.14 24.97
C VAL A 34 28.56 30.25 25.96
N ARG A 35 29.29 31.35 25.77
CA ARG A 35 29.37 32.44 26.73
C ARG A 35 28.42 33.57 26.36
N PHE A 36 27.50 33.90 27.27
CA PHE A 36 26.62 35.07 27.15
C PHE A 36 27.14 36.24 28.01
N PRO A 37 26.83 37.49 27.65
CA PRO A 37 27.06 38.63 28.52
C PRO A 37 26.38 38.44 29.87
N ALA A 38 27.04 38.84 30.96
CA ALA A 38 26.47 38.78 32.29
C ALA A 38 25.24 39.70 32.35
N THR A 39 24.06 39.09 32.51
CA THR A 39 22.76 39.75 32.63
C THR A 39 21.95 39.06 33.72
N SER A 40 20.92 39.71 34.25
CA SER A 40 20.05 39.13 35.29
C SER A 40 19.37 37.82 34.87
N ALA A 41 19.25 37.56 33.56
CA ALA A 41 18.68 36.34 33.01
C ALA A 41 19.67 35.16 32.92
N VAL A 42 20.99 35.41 32.83
CA VAL A 42 22.00 34.36 32.58
C VAL A 42 23.05 34.27 33.68
N ALA A 43 23.05 33.14 34.39
CA ALA A 43 23.95 32.82 35.49
C ALA A 43 25.34 32.38 34.98
N GLY A 44 26.34 32.37 35.86
CA GLY A 44 27.73 32.00 35.53
C GLY A 44 27.81 30.66 34.79
N GLN A 45 27.33 29.58 35.41
CA GLN A 45 27.03 28.31 34.75
C GLN A 45 25.52 28.10 34.77
N HIS A 46 24.84 28.52 33.71
CA HIS A 46 23.38 28.55 33.69
C HIS A 46 22.79 27.17 33.37
N ALA A 47 23.33 26.49 32.35
CA ALA A 47 22.95 25.13 31.99
C ALA A 47 24.15 24.33 31.46
N VAL A 48 24.10 23.00 31.59
CA VAL A 48 25.12 22.10 31.05
C VAL A 48 24.46 21.11 30.11
N LEU A 49 24.94 21.08 28.88
CA LEU A 49 24.54 20.14 27.85
C LEU A 49 25.58 19.02 27.76
N THR A 50 25.19 17.78 28.02
CA THR A 50 26.06 16.60 27.99
C THR A 50 25.53 15.59 26.99
N TYR A 51 26.42 15.03 26.17
CA TYR A 51 26.12 13.91 25.30
C TYR A 51 26.45 12.60 26.02
N ASP A 52 25.42 11.79 26.28
CA ASP A 52 25.61 10.43 26.80
C ASP A 52 25.81 9.47 25.61
N GLN A 53 27.04 8.96 25.48
CA GLN A 53 27.40 7.99 24.44
C GLN A 53 26.69 6.64 24.60
N GLY A 54 26.23 6.29 25.81
CA GLY A 54 25.54 5.04 26.09
C GLY A 54 24.10 5.00 25.58
N SER A 55 23.37 6.10 25.76
CA SER A 55 21.98 6.27 25.33
C SER A 55 21.83 7.01 23.98
N CYS A 56 22.92 7.56 23.44
CA CYS A 56 22.92 8.43 22.27
C CYS A 56 21.93 9.60 22.41
N SER A 57 21.90 10.23 23.58
CA SER A 57 21.01 11.35 23.89
C SER A 57 21.76 12.55 24.44
N HIS A 58 21.23 13.75 24.16
CA HIS A 58 21.75 15.01 24.68
C HIS A 58 20.94 15.43 25.91
N HIS A 59 21.56 15.45 27.08
CA HIS A 59 20.97 15.83 28.35
C HIS A 59 21.28 17.30 28.63
N LEU A 60 20.26 18.10 28.88
CA LEU A 60 20.39 19.47 29.33
C LEU A 60 19.97 19.56 30.80
N GLU A 61 20.90 19.98 31.64
CA GLU A 61 20.69 20.16 33.07
C GLU A 61 20.81 21.64 33.44
N ALA A 62 19.81 22.17 34.13
CA ALA A 62 19.84 23.52 34.69
C ALA A 62 20.74 23.53 35.94
N ARG A 63 21.64 24.51 36.05
CA ARG A 63 22.58 24.63 37.18
C ARG A 63 22.31 25.89 37.99
N GLY A 64 22.70 27.04 37.45
CA GLY A 64 22.67 28.32 38.17
C GLY A 64 21.44 29.19 37.88
N GLY A 65 20.56 28.80 36.96
CA GLY A 65 19.37 29.58 36.63
C GLY A 65 18.26 28.75 35.99
N ARG A 66 17.07 29.36 35.84
CA ARG A 66 15.87 28.71 35.30
C ARG A 66 16.03 28.51 33.79
N VAL A 67 15.91 27.26 33.35
CA VAL A 67 15.98 26.90 31.93
C VAL A 67 14.60 26.50 31.44
N PHE A 68 14.21 27.04 30.30
CA PHE A 68 12.96 26.66 29.64
C PHE A 68 13.27 25.91 28.35
N VAL A 69 12.63 24.76 28.15
CA VAL A 69 12.67 24.02 26.88
C VAL A 69 11.26 23.96 26.32
N ASN A 70 11.07 24.48 25.11
CA ASN A 70 9.75 24.61 24.46
C ASN A 70 8.70 25.28 25.35
N SER A 71 9.08 26.38 26.02
CA SER A 71 8.23 27.15 26.95
C SER A 71 7.89 26.45 28.28
N ARG A 72 8.54 25.32 28.61
CA ARG A 72 8.38 24.63 29.89
C ARG A 72 9.67 24.70 30.70
N GLU A 73 9.56 25.08 31.97
CA GLU A 73 10.70 25.07 32.89
C GLU A 73 11.16 23.64 33.20
N ILE A 74 12.47 23.43 33.14
CA ILE A 74 13.11 22.13 33.39
C ILE A 74 14.25 22.25 34.39
N SER A 75 14.45 21.19 35.17
CA SER A 75 15.68 20.96 35.95
C SER A 75 16.67 20.08 35.17
N GLU A 76 16.15 19.04 34.51
CA GLU A 76 16.90 18.17 33.60
C GLU A 76 15.96 17.68 32.50
N VAL A 77 16.44 17.62 31.25
CA VAL A 77 15.66 17.08 30.13
C VAL A 77 16.57 16.50 29.05
N ILE A 78 16.08 15.48 28.36
CA ILE A 78 16.68 14.98 27.13
C ILE A 78 16.18 15.83 25.96
N LEU A 79 17.10 16.53 25.29
CA LEU A 79 16.79 17.41 24.15
C LEU A 79 16.55 16.63 22.86
N GLN A 80 15.59 17.11 22.07
CA GLN A 80 15.25 16.62 20.74
C GLN A 80 15.66 17.63 19.67
N HIS A 81 15.92 17.13 18.45
CA HIS A 81 16.25 18.00 17.31
C HIS A 81 15.16 19.08 17.11
N ARG A 82 15.60 20.34 17.01
CA ARG A 82 14.80 21.57 16.88
C ARG A 82 14.15 22.10 18.17
N ASP A 83 14.44 21.51 19.33
CA ASP A 83 13.98 22.05 20.61
C ASP A 83 14.46 23.49 20.83
N LEU A 84 13.57 24.31 21.40
CA LEU A 84 13.84 25.69 21.75
C LEU A 84 14.29 25.77 23.21
N ILE A 85 15.54 26.15 23.45
CA ILE A 85 16.10 26.40 24.77
C ILE A 85 16.05 27.89 25.05
N GLU A 86 15.61 28.28 26.24
CA GLU A 86 15.58 29.66 26.71
C GLU A 86 16.23 29.73 28.10
N LEU A 87 17.23 30.61 28.23
CA LEU A 87 18.07 30.76 29.42
C LEU A 87 17.56 31.94 30.26
N GLY A 88 16.78 31.65 31.30
CA GLY A 88 16.08 32.64 32.12
C GLY A 88 14.80 33.16 31.48
N THR A 89 13.93 33.77 32.29
CA THR A 89 12.69 34.41 31.81
C THR A 89 13.04 35.58 30.88
N ASP A 90 12.54 35.56 29.64
CA ASP A 90 12.83 36.53 28.58
C ASP A 90 14.31 36.62 28.17
N GLY A 91 15.08 35.57 28.46
CA GLY A 91 16.50 35.52 28.15
C GLY A 91 16.83 35.02 26.74
N PRO A 92 18.12 34.76 26.46
CA PRO A 92 18.57 34.26 25.16
C PRO A 92 17.92 32.91 24.80
N LYS A 93 17.45 32.81 23.56
CA LYS A 93 16.77 31.66 22.97
C LYS A 93 17.64 31.02 21.90
N LEU A 94 17.81 29.72 22.02
CA LEU A 94 18.64 28.87 21.18
C LEU A 94 17.77 27.78 20.59
N ARG A 95 17.95 27.47 19.30
CA ARG A 95 17.40 26.24 18.73
C ARG A 95 18.48 25.18 18.73
N PHE A 96 18.19 24.05 19.35
CA PHE A 96 19.06 22.90 19.41
C PHE A 96 18.94 22.06 18.13
N GLY A 97 20.07 21.75 17.52
CA GLY A 97 20.20 20.94 16.31
C GLY A 97 21.20 19.81 16.52
N ILE A 98 21.02 18.72 15.78
CA ILE A 98 21.93 17.58 15.77
C ILE A 98 22.37 17.43 14.33
N ARG A 99 23.66 17.63 14.07
CA ARG A 99 24.25 17.44 12.75
C ARG A 99 25.04 16.14 12.78
N ALA A 100 24.45 15.11 12.17
CA ALA A 100 25.13 13.83 11.99
C ALA A 100 26.17 13.98 10.87
N SER A 101 27.45 13.83 11.20
CA SER A 101 28.48 13.57 10.19
C SER A 101 28.18 12.23 9.53
N HIS A 102 28.25 12.21 8.20
CA HIS A 102 28.01 11.01 7.39
C HIS A 102 28.80 9.83 7.98
N GLY A 103 28.10 8.81 8.47
CA GLY A 103 28.70 7.56 8.97
C GLY A 103 28.49 7.21 10.45
N GLU A 104 27.96 8.09 11.32
CA GLU A 104 27.67 7.69 12.71
C GLU A 104 26.20 7.34 12.94
N VAL A 105 25.96 6.04 13.05
CA VAL A 105 24.68 5.36 13.23
C VAL A 105 24.30 5.35 14.71
N CYS A 106 23.41 6.25 15.14
CA CYS A 106 22.70 6.08 16.41
C CYS A 106 21.33 6.76 16.40
N LYS A 107 20.26 6.00 16.12
CA LYS A 107 18.86 6.46 16.23
C LYS A 107 18.22 5.86 17.50
N PRO A 108 17.72 6.68 18.44
CA PRO A 108 17.16 6.18 19.70
C PRO A 108 15.81 5.47 19.51
N VAL A 109 15.55 4.43 20.32
CA VAL A 109 14.36 3.54 20.23
C VAL A 109 13.04 4.29 20.27
N ARG A 110 12.97 5.39 21.02
CA ARG A 110 11.76 6.23 21.10
C ARG A 110 11.42 6.90 19.77
N GLU A 111 12.43 7.32 19.00
CA GLU A 111 12.19 7.87 17.66
C GLU A 111 11.75 6.78 16.69
N MET A 112 12.28 5.56 16.83
CA MET A 112 11.86 4.40 16.05
C MET A 112 10.39 4.05 16.32
N LEU A 113 9.96 4.10 17.59
CA LEU A 113 8.56 3.91 17.99
C LEU A 113 7.67 5.06 17.53
N ARG A 114 8.15 6.31 17.54
CA ARG A 114 7.41 7.46 17.00
C ARG A 114 7.23 7.36 15.50
N ASP A 115 8.27 6.97 14.77
CA ASP A 115 8.20 6.77 13.33
C ASP A 115 7.29 5.59 12.99
N ALA A 116 7.41 4.47 13.73
CA ALA A 116 6.46 3.37 13.62
C ALA A 116 5.02 3.80 13.94
N GLY A 117 4.81 4.68 14.93
CA GLY A 117 3.51 5.23 15.28
C GLY A 117 2.92 6.14 14.20
N ARG A 118 3.75 6.99 13.58
CA ARG A 118 3.36 7.80 12.41
C ARG A 118 3.02 6.90 11.21
N THR A 119 3.89 5.94 10.91
CA THR A 119 3.64 4.95 9.85
C THR A 119 2.43 4.07 10.15
N ARG A 120 2.08 3.82 11.42
CA ARG A 120 0.83 3.11 11.79
C ARG A 120 -0.40 3.93 11.45
N HIS A 121 -0.37 5.23 11.74
CA HIS A 121 -1.46 6.15 11.42
C HIS A 121 -1.62 6.38 9.91
N GLU A 122 -0.51 6.41 9.16
CA GLU A 122 -0.51 6.69 7.72
C GLU A 122 -0.60 5.42 6.84
N SER A 123 -0.17 4.25 7.33
CA SER A 123 0.03 3.06 6.50
C SER A 123 -0.27 1.72 7.19
N GLY A 124 -0.93 1.74 8.35
CA GLY A 124 -1.39 0.55 9.05
C GLY A 124 -0.33 -0.21 9.86
N LEU A 125 -0.79 -1.18 10.66
CA LEU A 125 0.02 -1.87 11.67
C LEU A 125 1.21 -2.64 11.07
N PHE A 126 1.03 -3.23 9.88
CA PHE A 126 2.04 -4.08 9.25
C PHE A 126 3.25 -3.26 8.74
N ARG A 127 3.03 -2.08 8.15
CA ARG A 127 4.15 -1.19 7.76
C ARG A 127 4.82 -0.51 8.95
N ALA A 128 4.09 -0.31 10.04
CA ALA A 128 4.66 0.18 11.29
C ALA A 128 5.65 -0.81 11.91
N THR A 129 5.32 -2.10 11.93
CA THR A 129 6.21 -3.14 12.47
C THR A 129 7.44 -3.36 11.60
N THR A 130 7.30 -3.31 10.26
CA THR A 130 8.46 -3.41 9.35
C THR A 130 9.38 -2.19 9.40
N THR A 131 8.83 -0.98 9.56
CA THR A 131 9.61 0.25 9.72
C THR A 131 10.37 0.26 11.05
N PHE A 132 9.71 -0.15 12.13
CA PHE A 132 10.37 -0.34 13.43
C PHE A 132 11.47 -1.41 13.36
N GLY A 133 11.18 -2.56 12.74
CA GLY A 133 12.13 -3.67 12.60
C GLY A 133 13.35 -3.29 11.77
N ARG A 134 13.16 -2.62 10.63
CA ARG A 134 14.24 -2.13 9.78
C ARG A 134 15.11 -1.12 10.52
N ASP A 135 14.49 -0.13 11.14
CA ASP A 135 15.25 0.85 11.90
C ASP A 135 15.97 0.16 13.07
N PHE A 136 15.35 -0.78 13.79
CA PHE A 136 15.96 -1.50 14.91
C PHE A 136 17.21 -2.29 14.47
N VAL A 137 17.15 -2.98 13.34
CA VAL A 137 18.28 -3.78 12.82
C VAL A 137 19.43 -2.90 12.33
N PHE A 138 19.14 -1.79 11.65
CA PHE A 138 20.17 -1.02 10.95
C PHE A 138 20.59 0.26 11.67
N LYS A 139 19.76 0.83 12.54
CA LYS A 139 19.96 2.17 13.12
C LYS A 139 20.04 2.23 14.65
N SER A 140 19.80 1.12 15.36
CA SER A 140 19.97 1.06 16.84
C SER A 140 21.41 0.75 17.25
N SER A 141 21.77 1.05 18.51
CA SER A 141 23.09 0.73 19.06
C SER A 141 23.26 -0.77 19.33
N TRP A 142 24.51 -1.25 19.30
CA TRP A 142 24.84 -2.66 19.53
C TRP A 142 24.28 -3.21 20.86
N ARG A 143 24.31 -2.41 21.93
CA ARG A 143 23.72 -2.78 23.23
C ARG A 143 22.20 -3.00 23.14
N VAL A 144 21.49 -2.15 22.41
CA VAL A 144 20.03 -2.26 22.22
C VAL A 144 19.66 -3.49 21.40
N ARG A 145 20.45 -3.82 20.37
CA ARG A 145 20.27 -5.04 19.56
C ARG A 145 20.42 -6.33 20.35
N ILE A 146 21.20 -6.32 21.43
CA ILE A 146 21.38 -7.47 22.30
C ILE A 146 20.36 -7.47 23.44
N LEU A 147 20.17 -6.33 24.11
CA LEU A 147 19.38 -6.26 25.33
C LEU A 147 17.87 -6.46 25.06
N VAL A 148 17.34 -5.91 23.97
CA VAL A 148 15.90 -5.98 23.67
C VAL A 148 15.45 -7.40 23.32
N PRO A 149 16.14 -8.17 22.45
CA PRO A 149 15.79 -9.57 22.22
C PRO A 149 15.98 -10.41 23.48
N LEU A 150 17.02 -10.13 24.28
CA LEU A 150 17.28 -10.88 25.51
C LEU A 150 16.19 -10.63 26.57
N VAL A 151 15.68 -9.40 26.69
CA VAL A 151 14.52 -9.07 27.53
C VAL A 151 13.23 -9.72 27.00
N LEU A 152 13.01 -9.74 25.69
CA LEU A 152 11.83 -10.40 25.09
C LEU A 152 11.86 -11.92 25.27
N VAL A 153 13.01 -12.54 25.06
CA VAL A 153 13.21 -13.98 25.28
C VAL A 153 13.07 -14.30 26.77
N THR A 154 13.63 -13.50 27.68
CA THR A 154 13.45 -13.72 29.13
C THR A 154 12.01 -13.51 29.58
N LEU A 155 11.26 -12.56 29.00
CA LEU A 155 9.82 -12.39 29.26
C LEU A 155 8.98 -13.56 28.72
N LEU A 156 9.29 -14.06 27.52
CA LEU A 156 8.64 -15.24 26.93
C LEU A 156 8.95 -16.51 27.75
N PHE A 157 10.20 -16.68 28.17
CA PHE A 157 10.58 -17.77 29.08
C PHE A 157 9.95 -17.60 30.46
N ALA A 158 9.84 -16.38 31.00
CA ALA A 158 9.18 -16.14 32.28
C ALA A 158 7.67 -16.40 32.20
N ALA A 159 7.00 -16.04 31.10
CA ALA A 159 5.59 -16.34 30.86
C ALA A 159 5.33 -17.85 30.66
N SER A 160 6.21 -18.53 29.91
CA SER A 160 6.16 -19.97 29.70
C SER A 160 6.51 -20.75 30.98
N PHE A 161 7.45 -20.24 31.78
CA PHE A 161 7.81 -20.77 33.10
C PHE A 161 6.71 -20.48 34.14
N LEU A 162 6.03 -19.33 34.14
CA LEU A 162 4.87 -19.10 34.99
C LEU A 162 3.71 -20.04 34.61
N GLY A 163 3.48 -20.25 33.31
CA GLY A 163 2.47 -21.18 32.80
C GLY A 163 2.77 -22.64 33.16
N SER A 164 4.02 -23.07 33.03
CA SER A 164 4.45 -24.43 33.38
C SER A 164 4.62 -24.63 34.89
N HIS A 165 4.92 -23.58 35.66
CA HIS A 165 5.06 -23.66 37.12
C HIS A 165 3.69 -23.58 37.85
N LEU A 166 2.70 -22.91 37.26
CA LEU A 166 1.28 -23.01 37.65
C LEU A 166 0.69 -24.38 37.30
N ALA A 167 1.08 -24.99 36.17
CA ALA A 167 0.67 -26.33 35.78
C ALA A 167 1.44 -27.47 36.50
N GLY A 168 2.71 -27.24 36.86
CA GLY A 168 3.63 -28.27 37.35
C GLY A 168 3.76 -28.37 38.88
N ARG A 169 3.26 -27.40 39.65
CA ARG A 169 3.28 -27.48 41.14
C ARG A 169 2.18 -28.35 41.74
N SER A 170 1.23 -28.86 40.95
CA SER A 170 0.15 -29.71 41.45
C SER A 170 0.38 -31.22 41.23
N ALA A 171 1.41 -31.64 40.50
CA ALA A 171 1.46 -33.01 39.97
C ALA A 171 2.28 -34.03 40.78
N GLU A 172 3.24 -33.62 41.62
CA GLU A 172 4.19 -34.60 42.22
C GLU A 172 4.12 -34.77 43.73
N LYS A 173 3.37 -33.95 44.48
CA LYS A 173 3.19 -34.12 45.94
C LYS A 173 1.79 -34.57 46.36
N LYS A 174 0.83 -34.60 45.44
CA LYS A 174 -0.58 -34.93 45.69
C LYS A 174 -0.92 -36.39 45.35
N HIS A 175 -0.08 -37.07 44.59
CA HIS A 175 -0.39 -38.37 43.99
C HIS A 175 -0.52 -39.55 44.96
N ARG A 176 -0.06 -39.42 46.22
CA ARG A 176 -0.19 -40.49 47.24
C ARG A 176 -1.28 -40.24 48.29
N ASP A 177 -1.65 -38.99 48.56
CA ASP A 177 -2.79 -38.66 49.45
C ASP A 177 -4.10 -38.46 48.66
N GLU A 178 -4.03 -38.18 47.35
CA GLU A 178 -5.21 -38.08 46.47
C GLU A 178 -5.80 -39.43 46.09
N GLU A 179 -5.06 -40.55 46.09
CA GLU A 179 -5.66 -41.86 45.76
C GLU A 179 -6.72 -42.25 46.79
N GLN A 180 -6.43 -41.99 48.07
CA GLN A 180 -7.32 -42.31 49.18
C GLN A 180 -8.49 -41.31 49.31
N ARG A 181 -8.28 -40.03 48.93
CA ARG A 181 -9.37 -39.05 48.77
C ARG A 181 -10.20 -39.30 47.52
N ARG A 182 -9.58 -39.73 46.40
CA ARG A 182 -10.23 -40.05 45.13
C ARG A 182 -11.18 -41.22 45.27
N ASP A 183 -10.85 -42.27 46.02
CA ASP A 183 -11.79 -43.39 46.21
C ASP A 183 -13.03 -42.96 46.98
N THR A 184 -12.88 -42.03 47.93
CA THR A 184 -13.99 -41.50 48.73
C THR A 184 -14.83 -40.49 47.94
N GLU A 185 -14.18 -39.59 47.18
CA GLU A 185 -14.84 -38.66 46.26
C GLU A 185 -15.46 -39.39 45.06
N LEU A 186 -14.85 -40.44 44.50
CA LEU A 186 -15.39 -41.26 43.41
C LEU A 186 -16.63 -42.02 43.85
N GLY A 187 -16.72 -42.43 45.11
CA GLY A 187 -17.95 -42.99 45.69
C GLY A 187 -19.10 -41.98 45.64
N GLN A 188 -18.86 -40.75 46.13
CA GLN A 188 -19.84 -39.67 46.14
C GLN A 188 -20.15 -39.15 44.73
N LEU A 189 -19.17 -39.09 43.83
CA LEU A 189 -19.33 -38.67 42.45
C LEU A 189 -20.09 -39.72 41.63
N ARG A 190 -19.90 -41.03 41.88
CA ARG A 190 -20.69 -42.09 41.22
C ARG A 190 -22.14 -42.08 41.67
N GLU A 191 -22.40 -41.73 42.92
CA GLU A 191 -23.77 -41.55 43.43
C GLU A 191 -24.43 -40.28 42.84
N TYR A 192 -23.66 -39.19 42.72
CA TYR A 192 -24.09 -37.95 42.06
C TYR A 192 -24.28 -38.10 40.55
N VAL A 193 -23.44 -38.89 39.87
CA VAL A 193 -23.56 -39.23 38.45
C VAL A 193 -24.76 -40.14 38.22
N ARG A 194 -25.05 -41.12 39.10
CA ARG A 194 -26.31 -41.90 39.02
C ARG A 194 -27.55 -41.04 39.20
N ASP A 195 -27.52 -40.08 40.13
CA ASP A 195 -28.63 -39.13 40.33
C ASP A 195 -28.75 -38.16 39.13
N LEU A 196 -27.64 -37.78 38.50
CA LEU A 196 -27.63 -37.01 37.25
C LEU A 196 -28.09 -37.82 36.03
N GLU A 197 -27.71 -39.10 35.90
CA GLU A 197 -28.15 -40.01 34.84
C GLU A 197 -29.65 -40.28 34.95
N ALA A 198 -30.16 -40.49 36.18
CA ALA A 198 -31.61 -40.59 36.45
C ALA A 198 -32.37 -39.27 36.16
N ARG A 199 -31.70 -38.11 36.26
CA ARG A 199 -32.23 -36.80 35.83
C ARG A 199 -32.08 -36.54 34.32
N GLN A 200 -31.05 -37.09 33.67
CA GLN A 200 -30.76 -36.93 32.25
C GLN A 200 -31.64 -37.81 31.36
N GLU A 201 -31.98 -39.04 31.79
CA GLU A 201 -32.94 -39.90 31.07
C GLU A 201 -34.34 -39.27 30.99
N GLY A 202 -34.65 -38.27 31.83
CA GLY A 202 -35.91 -37.54 31.81
C GLY A 202 -35.97 -36.32 30.89
N LEU A 203 -34.85 -35.71 30.47
CA LEU A 203 -34.88 -34.33 29.92
C LEU A 203 -33.89 -33.98 28.77
N ALA A 204 -33.01 -34.87 28.31
CA ALA A 204 -32.15 -34.60 27.15
C ALA A 204 -32.87 -34.89 25.82
N GLY A 205 -33.92 -34.10 25.55
CA GLY A 205 -34.75 -34.19 24.35
C GLY A 205 -33.97 -33.85 23.08
N ARG A 206 -34.35 -34.53 21.99
CA ARG A 206 -33.87 -34.38 20.59
C ARG A 206 -33.52 -32.94 20.16
N ASP A 207 -34.19 -31.94 20.73
CA ASP A 207 -34.00 -30.51 20.48
C ASP A 207 -32.54 -30.00 20.65
N GLU A 208 -31.77 -30.51 21.62
CA GLU A 208 -30.39 -30.05 21.82
C GLU A 208 -29.42 -30.66 20.78
N LEU A 209 -29.65 -31.92 20.41
CA LEU A 209 -28.94 -32.59 19.31
C LEU A 209 -29.25 -31.94 17.95
N ASP A 210 -30.49 -31.52 17.73
CA ASP A 210 -30.90 -30.81 16.50
C ASP A 210 -30.28 -29.40 16.42
N ARG A 211 -30.14 -28.71 17.56
CA ARG A 211 -29.43 -27.41 17.62
C ARG A 211 -27.95 -27.55 17.27
N VAL A 212 -27.25 -28.51 17.87
CA VAL A 212 -25.82 -28.74 17.60
C VAL A 212 -25.59 -29.17 16.15
N ARG A 213 -26.45 -30.03 15.59
CA ARG A 213 -26.41 -30.38 14.15
C ARG A 213 -26.66 -29.17 13.25
N SER A 214 -27.60 -28.30 13.60
CA SER A 214 -27.87 -27.07 12.85
C SER A 214 -26.66 -26.13 12.88
N ASP A 215 -26.00 -25.97 14.03
CA ASP A 215 -24.85 -25.08 14.16
C ASP A 215 -23.61 -25.63 13.42
N ILE A 216 -23.35 -26.94 13.47
CA ILE A 216 -22.31 -27.58 12.66
C ILE A 216 -22.62 -27.45 11.16
N GLY A 217 -23.88 -27.64 10.76
CA GLY A 217 -24.32 -27.42 9.37
C GLY A 217 -24.05 -26.00 8.90
N ARG A 218 -24.42 -24.98 9.70
CA ARG A 218 -24.13 -23.58 9.38
C ARG A 218 -22.64 -23.28 9.29
N GLN A 219 -21.82 -23.85 10.19
CA GLN A 219 -20.36 -23.67 10.12
C GLN A 219 -19.76 -24.35 8.88
N ALA A 220 -20.21 -25.54 8.54
CA ALA A 220 -19.79 -26.24 7.33
C ALA A 220 -20.21 -25.47 6.06
N ASP A 221 -21.41 -24.90 6.03
CA ASP A 221 -21.88 -24.04 4.95
C ASP A 221 -21.04 -22.77 4.82
N LEU A 222 -20.68 -22.13 5.94
CA LEU A 222 -19.79 -20.96 5.94
C LEU A 222 -18.41 -21.29 5.36
N VAL A 223 -17.81 -22.41 5.80
CA VAL A 223 -16.52 -22.88 5.28
C VAL A 223 -16.62 -23.27 3.80
N GLY A 224 -17.68 -23.98 3.41
CA GLY A 224 -17.95 -24.33 2.01
C GLY A 224 -18.10 -23.10 1.12
N ASN A 225 -18.79 -22.06 1.61
CA ASN A 225 -18.93 -20.80 0.91
C ASN A 225 -17.60 -20.03 0.79
N MET A 226 -16.74 -20.07 1.80
CA MET A 226 -15.39 -19.48 1.72
C MET A 226 -14.53 -20.22 0.69
N LEU A 227 -14.49 -21.55 0.75
CA LEU A 227 -13.73 -22.39 -0.19
C LEU A 227 -14.23 -22.21 -1.64
N ALA A 228 -15.54 -22.13 -1.84
CA ALA A 228 -16.12 -21.88 -3.16
C ALA A 228 -15.73 -20.48 -3.69
N ARG A 229 -15.66 -19.46 -2.83
CA ARG A 229 -15.20 -18.11 -3.21
C ARG A 229 -13.72 -18.09 -3.61
N ASP A 230 -12.88 -18.88 -2.96
CA ASP A 230 -11.46 -18.98 -3.28
C ASP A 230 -11.24 -19.76 -4.58
N GLN A 231 -11.99 -20.84 -4.81
CA GLN A 231 -11.97 -21.57 -6.09
C GLN A 231 -12.43 -20.71 -7.27
N LYS A 232 -13.48 -19.89 -7.09
CA LYS A 232 -13.92 -18.95 -8.14
C LYS A 232 -12.85 -17.91 -8.47
N LEU A 233 -12.15 -17.38 -7.46
CA LEU A 233 -11.03 -16.48 -7.68
C LEU A 233 -9.91 -17.18 -8.45
N ALA A 234 -9.50 -18.38 -8.03
CA ALA A 234 -8.49 -19.17 -8.72
C ALA A 234 -8.86 -19.41 -10.19
N ARG A 235 -10.14 -19.70 -10.48
CA ARG A 235 -10.62 -19.85 -11.86
C ARG A 235 -10.47 -18.56 -12.68
N ILE A 236 -10.79 -17.39 -12.11
CA ILE A 236 -10.58 -16.10 -12.80
C ILE A 236 -9.11 -15.92 -13.14
N LEU A 237 -8.22 -16.24 -12.18
CA LEU A 237 -6.78 -16.14 -12.36
C LEU A 237 -6.27 -17.05 -13.47
N ASP A 238 -6.56 -18.35 -13.37
CA ASP A 238 -5.97 -19.36 -14.24
C ASP A 238 -6.58 -19.36 -15.63
N THR A 239 -7.88 -19.02 -15.74
CA THR A 239 -8.62 -19.13 -17.01
C THR A 239 -8.70 -17.79 -17.76
N TYR A 240 -8.87 -16.68 -17.04
CA TYR A 240 -9.21 -15.39 -17.65
C TYR A 240 -8.11 -14.33 -17.54
N SER A 241 -7.05 -14.52 -16.75
CA SER A 241 -5.89 -13.62 -16.85
C SER A 241 -5.27 -13.59 -18.26
N PRO A 242 -5.15 -14.72 -18.99
CA PRO A 242 -4.64 -14.71 -20.36
C PRO A 242 -5.55 -13.98 -21.36
N SER A 243 -6.82 -13.72 -21.02
CA SER A 243 -7.77 -13.01 -21.89
C SER A 243 -7.73 -11.49 -21.73
N VAL A 244 -6.91 -10.97 -20.82
CA VAL A 244 -6.74 -9.53 -20.58
C VAL A 244 -5.45 -9.06 -21.23
N CYS A 245 -5.52 -8.03 -22.05
CA CYS A 245 -4.37 -7.49 -22.79
C CYS A 245 -3.94 -6.10 -22.30
N LEU A 246 -2.64 -5.85 -22.44
CA LEU A 246 -2.07 -4.51 -22.39
C LEU A 246 -2.33 -3.85 -23.75
N ILE A 247 -2.89 -2.65 -23.75
CA ILE A 247 -3.04 -1.82 -24.94
C ILE A 247 -1.93 -0.78 -24.91
N HIS A 248 -1.20 -0.65 -26.02
CA HIS A 248 -0.18 0.38 -26.23
C HIS A 248 -0.49 1.14 -27.51
N GLY A 249 -0.50 2.46 -27.42
CA GLY A 249 -0.81 3.30 -28.56
C GLY A 249 0.10 4.50 -28.63
N ILE A 250 0.49 4.84 -29.86
CA ILE A 250 1.18 6.07 -30.20
C ILE A 250 0.34 6.72 -31.27
N TYR A 251 -0.14 7.93 -31.02
CA TYR A 251 -0.85 8.72 -32.03
C TYR A 251 -0.16 10.06 -32.22
N GLY A 252 -0.29 10.61 -33.42
CA GLY A 252 0.15 11.95 -33.74
C GLY A 252 -0.99 12.73 -34.37
N PHE A 253 -0.65 13.90 -34.89
CA PHE A 253 -1.60 14.79 -35.54
C PHE A 253 -1.18 15.05 -36.98
N GLN A 254 -2.16 15.26 -37.86
CA GLN A 254 -1.93 15.67 -39.23
C GLN A 254 -2.92 16.76 -39.64
N GLN A 255 -2.53 17.58 -40.59
CA GLN A 255 -3.41 18.59 -41.17
C GLN A 255 -3.26 18.62 -42.68
N LYS A 256 -4.34 18.97 -43.38
CA LYS A 256 -4.33 19.15 -44.83
C LYS A 256 -3.74 20.52 -45.18
N ILE A 257 -2.52 20.54 -45.69
CA ILE A 257 -1.83 21.75 -46.16
C ILE A 257 -1.64 21.64 -47.68
N GLN A 258 -2.17 22.61 -48.43
CA GLN A 258 -2.10 22.63 -49.91
C GLN A 258 -2.59 21.31 -50.57
N GLY A 259 -3.63 20.68 -49.99
CA GLY A 259 -4.21 19.44 -50.49
C GLY A 259 -3.49 18.16 -50.08
N LYS A 260 -2.33 18.24 -49.44
CA LYS A 260 -1.58 17.09 -48.92
C LYS A 260 -1.74 16.98 -47.40
N MET A 261 -1.89 15.77 -46.89
CA MET A 261 -1.83 15.53 -45.46
C MET A 261 -0.37 15.64 -45.00
N GLN A 262 -0.10 16.52 -44.06
CA GLN A 262 1.22 16.72 -43.47
C GLN A 262 1.14 16.46 -41.96
N PRO A 263 2.10 15.71 -41.39
CA PRO A 263 2.15 15.50 -39.95
C PRO A 263 2.47 16.81 -39.23
N LEU A 264 1.95 16.96 -38.02
CA LEU A 264 2.39 18.01 -37.11
C LEU A 264 3.75 17.61 -36.56
N GLU A 265 4.76 18.45 -36.78
CA GLU A 265 6.11 18.26 -36.29
C GLU A 265 6.36 19.16 -35.07
N GLY A 266 7.16 18.65 -34.13
CA GLY A 266 7.68 19.41 -33.00
C GLY A 266 8.82 20.34 -33.40
N SER A 267 9.38 21.04 -32.41
CA SER A 267 10.43 22.05 -32.62
C SER A 267 11.74 21.54 -33.24
N GLN A 268 11.97 20.22 -33.23
CA GLN A 268 13.17 19.57 -33.78
C GLN A 268 12.91 18.91 -35.16
N GLY A 269 11.70 19.05 -35.71
CA GLY A 269 11.30 18.38 -36.97
C GLY A 269 10.77 16.96 -36.78
N ASP A 270 10.83 16.40 -35.57
CA ASP A 270 10.25 15.10 -35.27
C ASP A 270 8.71 15.19 -35.17
N PRO A 271 7.95 14.18 -35.62
CA PRO A 271 6.50 14.17 -35.46
C PRO A 271 6.08 14.35 -34.00
N LEU A 272 5.13 15.26 -33.75
CA LEU A 272 4.51 15.38 -32.44
C LEU A 272 3.63 14.15 -32.20
N THR A 273 4.09 13.28 -31.30
CA THR A 273 3.38 12.07 -30.89
C THR A 273 3.03 12.09 -29.41
N VAL A 274 1.96 11.39 -29.07
CA VAL A 274 1.54 11.11 -27.71
C VAL A 274 1.47 9.60 -27.56
N GLU A 275 2.16 9.10 -26.55
CA GLU A 275 2.23 7.69 -26.21
C GLU A 275 1.39 7.42 -24.95
N TYR A 276 0.64 6.31 -24.96
CA TYR A 276 -0.22 5.93 -23.85
C TYR A 276 -0.34 4.41 -23.71
N THR A 277 -0.82 3.99 -22.55
CA THR A 277 -1.13 2.59 -22.24
C THR A 277 -2.51 2.46 -21.62
N GLY A 278 -3.13 1.30 -21.81
CA GLY A 278 -4.42 0.94 -21.24
C GLY A 278 -4.57 -0.57 -21.12
N SER A 279 -5.77 -1.01 -20.75
CA SER A 279 -6.12 -2.42 -20.66
C SER A 279 -7.32 -2.74 -21.56
N GLY A 280 -7.42 -3.99 -21.99
CA GLY A 280 -8.60 -4.51 -22.67
C GLY A 280 -8.77 -5.98 -22.37
N PHE A 281 -9.85 -6.58 -22.85
CA PHE A 281 -10.05 -8.02 -22.72
C PHE A 281 -10.83 -8.60 -23.90
N LEU A 282 -10.50 -9.84 -24.26
CA LEU A 282 -11.16 -10.56 -25.34
C LEU A 282 -12.55 -11.04 -24.90
N ALA A 283 -13.56 -10.70 -25.69
CA ALA A 283 -14.97 -10.88 -25.33
C ALA A 283 -15.75 -11.77 -26.31
N SER A 284 -15.15 -12.18 -27.43
CA SER A 284 -15.82 -12.95 -28.49
C SER A 284 -14.83 -13.80 -29.28
N GLU A 285 -15.32 -14.92 -29.84
CA GLU A 285 -14.58 -15.80 -30.76
C GLU A 285 -14.16 -15.07 -32.05
N HIS A 286 -14.82 -13.96 -32.38
CA HIS A 286 -14.49 -13.13 -33.54
C HIS A 286 -13.32 -12.17 -33.31
N GLY A 287 -12.59 -12.30 -32.20
CA GLY A 287 -11.43 -11.45 -31.91
C GLY A 287 -11.81 -10.05 -31.41
N GLU A 288 -12.97 -9.91 -30.77
CA GLU A 288 -13.47 -8.61 -30.31
C GLU A 288 -12.97 -8.28 -28.91
N ILE A 289 -12.24 -7.17 -28.78
CA ILE A 289 -11.67 -6.69 -27.53
C ILE A 289 -12.52 -5.54 -27.01
N ILE A 290 -12.97 -5.66 -25.76
CA ILE A 290 -13.65 -4.57 -25.05
C ILE A 290 -12.60 -3.73 -24.31
N THR A 291 -12.75 -2.40 -24.38
CA THR A 291 -11.97 -1.44 -23.60
C THR A 291 -12.79 -0.14 -23.39
N ASN A 292 -12.20 0.87 -22.77
CA ASN A 292 -12.80 2.20 -22.71
C ASN A 292 -12.65 2.95 -24.04
N ARG A 293 -13.58 3.87 -24.31
CA ARG A 293 -13.49 4.75 -25.48
C ARG A 293 -12.26 5.66 -25.40
N HIS A 294 -11.93 6.23 -24.24
CA HIS A 294 -10.72 7.04 -24.10
C HIS A 294 -9.41 6.25 -24.27
N VAL A 295 -9.46 4.91 -24.27
CA VAL A 295 -8.31 4.07 -24.61
C VAL A 295 -8.27 3.77 -26.11
N ALA A 296 -9.43 3.56 -26.74
CA ALA A 296 -9.52 3.35 -28.20
C ALA A 296 -9.41 4.66 -29.01
N GLU A 297 -9.81 5.79 -28.43
CA GLU A 297 -9.78 7.14 -28.99
C GLU A 297 -9.19 8.09 -27.92
N PRO A 298 -7.86 8.13 -27.71
CA PRO A 298 -7.22 8.89 -26.62
C PRO A 298 -7.36 10.41 -26.72
N TRP A 299 -7.85 10.90 -27.86
CA TRP A 299 -8.20 12.30 -28.09
C TRP A 299 -9.64 12.64 -27.65
N TRP A 300 -10.49 11.64 -27.37
CA TRP A 300 -11.85 11.86 -26.90
C TRP A 300 -11.86 12.40 -25.47
N GLU A 301 -12.53 13.53 -25.25
CA GLU A 301 -12.58 14.27 -23.97
C GLU A 301 -11.21 14.61 -23.36
N ASN A 302 -10.15 14.62 -24.17
CA ASN A 302 -8.82 14.96 -23.71
C ASN A 302 -8.56 16.47 -23.81
N THR A 303 -8.55 17.14 -22.66
CA THR A 303 -8.37 18.59 -22.55
C THR A 303 -7.00 19.08 -23.03
N GLU A 304 -5.97 18.22 -22.99
CA GLU A 304 -4.60 18.60 -23.36
C GLU A 304 -4.47 18.74 -24.89
N VAL A 305 -5.19 17.92 -25.65
CA VAL A 305 -5.14 17.91 -27.12
C VAL A 305 -6.34 18.57 -27.79
N ALA A 306 -7.40 18.89 -27.03
CA ALA A 306 -8.58 19.59 -27.53
C ALA A 306 -8.26 20.85 -28.37
N PRO A 307 -7.27 21.71 -27.99
CA PRO A 307 -6.89 22.86 -28.79
C PRO A 307 -6.35 22.50 -30.19
N LEU A 308 -5.63 21.39 -30.32
CA LEU A 308 -5.11 20.93 -31.62
C LEU A 308 -6.25 20.48 -32.53
N ILE A 309 -7.19 19.71 -31.99
CA ILE A 309 -8.37 19.25 -32.74
C ILE A 309 -9.22 20.46 -33.16
N ALA A 310 -9.43 21.42 -32.26
CA ALA A 310 -10.14 22.67 -32.56
C ALA A 310 -9.44 23.52 -33.65
N ALA A 311 -8.11 23.42 -33.75
CA ALA A 311 -7.32 24.05 -34.82
C ALA A 311 -7.37 23.27 -36.16
N GLY A 312 -8.14 22.18 -36.24
CA GLY A 312 -8.32 21.37 -37.45
C GLY A 312 -7.24 20.32 -37.69
N PHE A 313 -6.49 19.94 -36.65
CA PHE A 313 -5.59 18.80 -36.72
C PHE A 313 -6.36 17.51 -36.47
N GLU A 314 -6.19 16.55 -37.37
CA GLU A 314 -6.78 15.22 -37.30
C GLU A 314 -5.82 14.26 -36.57
N PRO A 315 -6.28 13.55 -35.53
CA PRO A 315 -5.46 12.55 -34.86
C PRO A 315 -5.33 11.27 -35.71
N VAL A 316 -4.15 10.68 -35.72
CA VAL A 316 -3.86 9.44 -36.46
C VAL A 316 -2.96 8.53 -35.63
N PHE A 317 -3.35 7.27 -35.52
CA PHE A 317 -2.52 6.24 -34.92
C PHE A 317 -1.26 5.97 -35.77
N ARG A 318 -0.12 5.98 -35.09
CA ARG A 318 1.17 5.49 -35.59
C ARG A 318 1.40 4.04 -35.16
N VAL A 319 1.04 3.74 -33.92
CA VAL A 319 1.06 2.41 -33.31
C VAL A 319 -0.25 2.24 -32.55
N LEU A 320 -0.86 1.07 -32.67
CA LEU A 320 -1.98 0.64 -31.85
C LEU A 320 -1.90 -0.87 -31.71
N ASP A 321 -1.25 -1.33 -30.64
CA ASP A 321 -0.96 -2.72 -30.41
C ASP A 321 -1.66 -3.21 -29.14
N VAL A 322 -2.03 -4.48 -29.15
CA VAL A 322 -2.52 -5.20 -27.97
C VAL A 322 -1.63 -6.41 -27.70
N CYS A 323 -1.19 -6.56 -26.47
CA CYS A 323 -0.33 -7.67 -26.07
C CYS A 323 -1.02 -8.49 -24.98
N PHE A 324 -1.31 -9.74 -25.29
CA PHE A 324 -1.85 -10.71 -24.34
C PHE A 324 -0.70 -11.47 -23.67
N PRO A 325 -0.89 -12.00 -22.45
CA PRO A 325 0.07 -12.88 -21.81
C PRO A 325 0.46 -14.05 -22.73
N GLU A 326 1.76 -14.35 -22.81
CA GLU A 326 2.33 -15.44 -23.64
C GLU A 326 2.16 -15.29 -25.16
N HIS A 327 1.78 -14.11 -25.66
CA HIS A 327 1.63 -13.83 -27.09
C HIS A 327 2.36 -12.56 -27.50
N ASP A 328 2.90 -12.58 -28.72
CA ASP A 328 3.46 -11.39 -29.36
C ASP A 328 2.41 -10.27 -29.50
N PRO A 329 2.82 -8.99 -29.53
CA PRO A 329 1.90 -7.88 -29.75
C PRO A 329 1.15 -8.02 -31.10
N PHE A 330 -0.16 -7.79 -31.05
CA PHE A 330 -1.04 -7.76 -32.22
C PHE A 330 -1.37 -6.33 -32.60
N ALA A 331 -1.08 -5.95 -33.84
CA ALA A 331 -1.51 -4.66 -34.38
C ALA A 331 -3.04 -4.64 -34.60
N VAL A 332 -3.68 -3.58 -34.13
CA VAL A 332 -5.10 -3.31 -34.31
C VAL A 332 -5.29 -2.36 -35.49
N ASP A 333 -6.21 -2.67 -36.42
CA ASP A 333 -6.65 -1.70 -37.41
C ASP A 333 -7.62 -0.70 -36.76
N PRO A 334 -7.28 0.61 -36.68
CA PRO A 334 -8.16 1.62 -36.09
C PRO A 334 -9.55 1.70 -36.73
N LYS A 335 -9.72 1.23 -37.97
CA LYS A 335 -11.03 1.19 -38.64
C LYS A 335 -12.00 0.20 -38.00
N THR A 336 -11.50 -0.72 -37.18
CA THR A 336 -12.33 -1.71 -36.48
C THR A 336 -12.97 -1.16 -35.21
N ILE A 337 -12.52 0.01 -34.73
CA ILE A 337 -13.01 0.64 -33.51
C ILE A 337 -14.50 0.96 -33.65
N ARG A 338 -15.31 0.42 -32.73
CA ARG A 338 -16.73 0.72 -32.58
C ARG A 338 -16.96 1.32 -31.21
N ILE A 339 -17.59 2.49 -31.16
CA ILE A 339 -17.86 3.23 -29.92
C ILE A 339 -19.33 3.12 -29.52
N SER A 340 -19.61 3.25 -28.22
CA SER A 340 -20.99 3.27 -27.74
C SER A 340 -21.77 4.51 -28.20
N ALA A 341 -22.98 4.29 -28.74
CA ALA A 341 -23.92 5.37 -29.09
C ALA A 341 -24.61 5.99 -27.86
N ASP A 342 -24.55 5.32 -26.69
CA ASP A 342 -25.18 5.76 -25.44
C ASP A 342 -24.41 6.89 -24.73
N GLY A 343 -23.30 7.37 -25.32
CA GLY A 343 -22.44 8.41 -24.75
C GLY A 343 -21.61 7.93 -23.54
N VAL A 344 -21.48 6.62 -23.36
CA VAL A 344 -20.64 6.03 -22.30
C VAL A 344 -19.25 5.72 -22.82
N ASP A 345 -18.29 5.68 -21.91
CA ASP A 345 -16.87 5.48 -22.22
C ASP A 345 -16.53 3.99 -22.45
N VAL A 346 -17.05 3.42 -23.54
CA VAL A 346 -16.80 2.04 -23.95
C VAL A 346 -16.60 1.96 -25.46
N ALA A 347 -15.63 1.15 -25.86
CA ALA A 347 -15.35 0.82 -27.24
C ALA A 347 -15.03 -0.68 -27.40
N VAL A 348 -15.21 -1.16 -28.64
CA VAL A 348 -14.80 -2.49 -29.08
C VAL A 348 -13.83 -2.36 -30.25
N MET A 349 -12.73 -3.11 -30.20
CA MET A 349 -11.76 -3.25 -31.30
C MET A 349 -11.80 -4.68 -31.83
N SER A 350 -11.34 -4.92 -33.05
CA SER A 350 -11.28 -6.28 -33.60
C SER A 350 -9.88 -6.61 -34.09
N ILE A 351 -9.42 -7.82 -33.74
CA ILE A 351 -8.14 -8.36 -34.16
C ILE A 351 -8.31 -9.80 -34.66
N ALA A 352 -7.36 -10.31 -35.44
CA ALA A 352 -7.31 -11.72 -35.80
C ALA A 352 -6.42 -12.46 -34.78
N VAL A 353 -7.02 -13.25 -33.89
CA VAL A 353 -6.29 -14.00 -32.85
C VAL A 353 -6.68 -15.48 -32.81
N PRO A 354 -5.70 -16.39 -32.82
CA PRO A 354 -5.92 -17.79 -32.45
C PRO A 354 -5.63 -18.03 -30.96
N ASN A 355 -6.46 -18.87 -30.31
CA ASN A 355 -6.19 -19.55 -29.03
C ASN A 355 -6.05 -18.69 -27.77
N ILE A 356 -6.82 -17.62 -27.63
CA ILE A 356 -6.92 -16.85 -26.38
C ILE A 356 -8.27 -17.16 -25.70
N PRO A 357 -8.32 -17.41 -24.38
CA PRO A 357 -9.57 -17.63 -23.67
C PRO A 357 -10.53 -16.45 -23.84
N ILE A 358 -11.83 -16.72 -23.90
CA ILE A 358 -12.85 -15.67 -23.99
C ILE A 358 -13.38 -15.37 -22.60
N THR A 359 -13.45 -14.07 -22.29
CA THR A 359 -13.92 -13.60 -21.00
C THR A 359 -15.45 -13.69 -20.93
N PRO A 360 -16.04 -14.39 -19.95
CA PRO A 360 -17.49 -14.56 -19.88
C PRO A 360 -18.16 -13.26 -19.43
N LEU A 361 -19.12 -12.77 -20.21
CA LEU A 361 -19.85 -11.54 -19.91
C LEU A 361 -21.12 -11.84 -19.12
N ASP A 362 -21.44 -11.04 -18.10
CA ASP A 362 -22.66 -11.23 -17.33
C ASP A 362 -23.91 -10.78 -18.10
N ASP A 363 -25.00 -11.49 -17.88
CA ASP A 363 -26.35 -11.21 -18.40
C ASP A 363 -27.28 -10.71 -17.28
N ALA A 364 -26.92 -10.94 -16.01
CA ALA A 364 -27.71 -10.56 -14.86
C ALA A 364 -27.67 -9.04 -14.60
N ASP A 365 -28.68 -8.56 -13.89
CA ASP A 365 -28.70 -7.19 -13.39
C ASP A 365 -27.61 -7.00 -12.31
N PRO A 366 -26.62 -6.11 -12.51
CA PRO A 366 -25.56 -5.88 -11.56
C PRO A 366 -26.04 -5.35 -10.20
N THR A 367 -27.28 -4.85 -10.08
CA THR A 367 -27.84 -4.43 -8.79
C THR A 367 -27.90 -5.57 -7.76
N THR A 368 -27.99 -6.82 -8.22
CA THR A 368 -27.97 -8.03 -7.38
C THR A 368 -26.63 -8.26 -6.70
N TYR A 369 -25.56 -7.66 -7.22
CA TYR A 369 -24.19 -7.81 -6.72
C TYR A 369 -23.76 -6.70 -5.76
N ARG A 370 -24.67 -5.80 -5.37
CA ARG A 370 -24.35 -4.72 -4.42
C ARG A 370 -23.85 -5.29 -3.09
N GLY A 371 -22.73 -4.74 -2.61
CA GLY A 371 -22.02 -5.16 -1.40
C GLY A 371 -21.19 -6.44 -1.56
N GLN A 372 -21.21 -7.06 -2.74
CA GLN A 372 -20.45 -8.28 -2.99
C GLN A 372 -19.04 -7.97 -3.49
N ARG A 373 -18.15 -8.96 -3.32
CA ARG A 373 -16.76 -8.87 -3.79
C ARG A 373 -16.72 -8.84 -5.32
N ILE A 374 -15.90 -7.94 -5.83
CA ILE A 374 -15.50 -7.88 -7.24
C ILE A 374 -14.00 -8.13 -7.38
N VAL A 375 -13.59 -8.55 -8.57
CA VAL A 375 -12.18 -8.73 -8.95
C VAL A 375 -11.91 -7.90 -10.19
N LEU A 376 -10.84 -7.13 -10.17
CA LEU A 376 -10.37 -6.33 -11.29
C LEU A 376 -9.14 -6.99 -11.89
N LEU A 377 -9.07 -7.07 -13.21
CA LEU A 377 -7.84 -7.41 -13.93
C LEU A 377 -7.46 -6.25 -14.85
N GLY A 378 -6.17 -5.96 -14.96
CA GLY A 378 -5.66 -4.96 -15.91
C GLY A 378 -4.19 -4.67 -15.71
N TYR A 379 -3.70 -3.60 -16.33
CA TYR A 379 -2.30 -3.18 -16.30
C TYR A 379 -2.17 -1.78 -15.66
N PRO A 380 -2.50 -1.62 -14.36
CA PRO A 380 -2.29 -0.36 -13.66
C PRO A 380 -0.81 0.04 -13.73
N THR A 381 -0.55 1.31 -14.00
CA THR A 381 0.76 1.90 -14.35
C THR A 381 1.42 1.35 -15.61
N GLY A 382 0.71 0.55 -16.40
CA GLY A 382 1.18 -0.02 -17.66
C GLY A 382 2.47 -0.84 -17.48
N VAL A 383 3.43 -0.56 -18.35
CA VAL A 383 4.72 -1.26 -18.42
C VAL A 383 5.55 -1.09 -17.15
N SER A 384 5.42 0.03 -16.43
CA SER A 384 6.22 0.29 -15.21
C SER A 384 5.95 -0.74 -14.12
N ALA A 385 4.70 -1.19 -13.95
CA ALA A 385 4.37 -2.25 -13.01
C ALA A 385 4.96 -3.61 -13.40
N LEU A 386 5.03 -3.89 -14.70
CA LEU A 386 5.60 -5.13 -15.22
C LEU A 386 7.10 -5.16 -14.94
N LEU A 387 7.82 -4.09 -15.31
CA LEU A 387 9.26 -3.95 -15.02
C LEU A 387 9.58 -4.02 -13.52
N ALA A 388 8.74 -3.42 -12.67
CA ALA A 388 8.93 -3.47 -11.22
C ALA A 388 8.76 -4.88 -10.61
N ARG A 389 8.06 -5.77 -11.31
CA ARG A 389 7.85 -7.17 -10.91
C ARG A 389 8.81 -8.15 -11.59
N SER A 390 9.53 -7.70 -12.62
CA SER A 390 10.55 -8.48 -13.31
C SER A 390 11.83 -8.57 -12.46
N GLU A 391 12.61 -9.62 -12.69
CA GLU A 391 13.92 -9.75 -12.07
C GLU A 391 14.85 -8.65 -12.53
N ARG A 392 15.73 -8.18 -11.64
CA ARG A 392 16.60 -7.03 -11.94
C ARG A 392 17.50 -7.25 -13.16
N SER A 393 18.01 -8.47 -13.33
CA SER A 393 18.82 -8.85 -14.49
C SER A 393 18.03 -8.79 -15.80
N ASP A 394 16.74 -9.14 -15.77
CA ASP A 394 15.88 -9.05 -16.96
C ASP A 394 15.63 -7.60 -17.33
N VAL A 395 15.40 -6.74 -16.34
CA VAL A 395 15.17 -5.30 -16.56
C VAL A 395 16.40 -4.65 -17.20
N GLU A 396 17.60 -4.94 -16.70
CA GLU A 396 18.85 -4.43 -17.25
C GLU A 396 19.03 -4.87 -18.72
N GLU A 397 18.79 -6.14 -19.05
CA GLU A 397 18.89 -6.66 -20.41
C GLU A 397 17.81 -6.10 -21.35
N ILE A 398 16.58 -5.86 -20.86
CA ILE A 398 15.51 -5.20 -21.61
C ILE A 398 15.94 -3.78 -22.02
N PHE A 399 16.51 -3.00 -21.09
CA PHE A 399 16.95 -1.63 -21.38
C PHE A 399 18.22 -1.58 -22.25
N GLU A 400 19.01 -2.65 -22.32
CA GLU A 400 20.10 -2.77 -23.29
C GLU A 400 19.59 -3.02 -24.72
N LYS A 401 18.49 -3.77 -24.86
CA LYS A 401 17.92 -4.17 -26.17
C LYS A 401 16.88 -3.20 -26.71
N ALA A 402 16.15 -2.51 -25.84
CA ALA A 402 15.06 -1.62 -26.19
C ALA A 402 15.29 -0.19 -25.69
N THR A 403 15.04 0.77 -26.57
CA THR A 403 15.18 2.21 -26.28
C THR A 403 13.84 2.94 -26.16
N ASP A 404 12.78 2.35 -26.69
CA ASP A 404 11.41 2.86 -26.67
C ASP A 404 10.45 1.88 -25.99
N LEU A 405 9.23 2.35 -25.69
CA LEU A 405 8.24 1.54 -24.99
C LEU A 405 7.78 0.33 -25.83
N THR A 406 7.68 0.48 -27.15
CA THR A 406 7.36 -0.59 -28.10
C THR A 406 8.35 -1.75 -27.97
N GLY A 407 9.65 -1.45 -27.97
CA GLY A 407 10.71 -2.43 -27.78
C GLY A 407 10.65 -3.07 -26.39
N ILE A 408 10.38 -2.27 -25.34
CA ILE A 408 10.26 -2.80 -23.98
C ILE A 408 9.08 -3.79 -23.89
N ILE A 409 7.93 -3.47 -24.46
CA ILE A 409 6.75 -4.37 -24.50
C ILE A 409 7.08 -5.64 -25.26
N THR A 410 7.78 -5.52 -26.38
CA THR A 410 8.22 -6.67 -27.19
C THR A 410 9.14 -7.58 -26.38
N GLU A 411 10.11 -7.03 -25.65
CA GLU A 411 10.99 -7.84 -24.82
C GLU A 411 10.30 -8.45 -23.59
N LEU A 412 9.37 -7.72 -22.97
CA LEU A 412 8.52 -8.29 -21.90
C LEU A 412 7.66 -9.44 -22.43
N SER A 413 7.14 -9.33 -23.64
CA SER A 413 6.39 -10.40 -24.32
C SER A 413 7.27 -11.64 -24.53
N ASN A 414 8.46 -11.46 -25.12
CA ASN A 414 9.41 -12.54 -25.38
C ASN A 414 9.79 -13.32 -24.11
N ARG A 415 9.85 -12.62 -22.96
CA ARG A 415 10.16 -13.20 -21.64
C ARG A 415 8.95 -13.76 -20.91
N ARG A 416 7.75 -13.67 -21.49
CA ARG A 416 6.47 -14.02 -20.85
C ARG A 416 6.23 -13.25 -19.55
N ALA A 417 6.71 -12.01 -19.49
CA ALA A 417 6.57 -11.11 -18.34
C ALA A 417 5.30 -10.24 -18.41
N ILE A 418 4.58 -10.27 -19.55
CA ILE A 418 3.27 -9.63 -19.70
C ILE A 418 2.24 -10.40 -18.87
N SER A 419 1.87 -9.84 -17.71
CA SER A 419 0.83 -10.42 -16.85
C SER A 419 -0.01 -9.31 -16.21
N PRO A 420 -1.35 -9.41 -16.24
CA PRO A 420 -2.20 -8.41 -15.59
C PRO A 420 -2.00 -8.44 -14.06
N ILE A 421 -2.30 -7.31 -13.43
CA ILE A 421 -2.41 -7.19 -11.98
C ILE A 421 -3.86 -7.42 -11.58
N ILE A 422 -4.02 -8.13 -10.46
CA ILE A 422 -5.30 -8.42 -9.86
C ILE A 422 -5.49 -7.52 -8.65
N THR A 423 -6.61 -6.83 -8.60
CA THR A 423 -7.07 -6.13 -7.40
C THR A 423 -8.49 -6.56 -7.04
N GLN A 424 -8.87 -6.36 -5.78
CA GLN A 424 -10.16 -6.80 -5.26
C GLN A 424 -10.77 -5.69 -4.42
N GLY A 425 -12.10 -5.67 -4.37
CA GLY A 425 -12.87 -4.73 -3.58
C GLY A 425 -14.34 -5.16 -3.51
N ALA A 426 -15.19 -4.29 -3.00
CA ALA A 426 -16.63 -4.43 -2.94
C ALA A 426 -17.32 -3.50 -3.96
N LEU A 427 -18.41 -4.00 -4.56
CA LEU A 427 -19.31 -3.18 -5.37
C LEU A 427 -20.23 -2.36 -4.45
N ASN A 428 -20.00 -1.06 -4.35
CA ASN A 428 -20.65 -0.19 -3.37
C ASN A 428 -21.99 0.38 -3.87
N GLU A 429 -22.01 0.86 -5.12
CA GLU A 429 -23.16 1.51 -5.73
C GLU A 429 -23.28 1.14 -7.21
N ILE A 430 -24.52 1.00 -7.68
CA ILE A 430 -24.85 0.76 -9.09
C ILE A 430 -25.78 1.89 -9.51
N LYS A 431 -25.37 2.64 -10.53
CA LYS A 431 -26.18 3.64 -11.25
C LYS A 431 -26.37 3.18 -12.69
N GLU A 432 -27.36 3.76 -13.36
CA GLU A 432 -27.74 3.40 -14.74
C GLU A 432 -26.55 3.29 -15.72
N ARG A 433 -25.56 4.18 -15.61
CA ARG A 433 -24.38 4.22 -16.49
C ARG A 433 -23.06 3.98 -15.77
N ARG A 434 -23.07 3.60 -14.49
CA ARG A 434 -21.84 3.56 -13.68
C ARG A 434 -21.92 2.55 -12.54
N LEU A 435 -20.87 1.74 -12.41
CA LEU A 435 -20.55 0.93 -11.24
C LEU A 435 -19.59 1.71 -10.35
N VAL A 436 -19.76 1.65 -9.02
CA VAL A 436 -18.88 2.29 -8.04
C VAL A 436 -18.34 1.22 -7.10
N TYR A 437 -17.02 1.15 -6.92
CA TYR A 437 -16.37 0.14 -6.09
C TYR A 437 -15.07 0.65 -5.48
N ASP A 438 -14.54 -0.04 -4.49
CA ASP A 438 -13.30 0.33 -3.78
C ASP A 438 -12.08 -0.53 -4.18
N ALA A 439 -12.21 -1.39 -5.20
CA ALA A 439 -11.09 -2.17 -5.74
C ALA A 439 -10.01 -1.23 -6.29
N GLU A 440 -8.78 -1.34 -5.80
CA GLU A 440 -7.68 -0.43 -6.14
C GLU A 440 -7.34 -0.47 -7.65
N THR A 441 -7.14 0.69 -8.27
CA THR A 441 -6.67 0.81 -9.64
C THR A 441 -6.05 2.20 -9.86
N THR A 442 -5.39 2.39 -11.00
CA THR A 442 -4.83 3.68 -11.40
C THR A 442 -4.68 3.71 -12.93
N SER A 443 -4.18 4.82 -13.47
CA SER A 443 -3.88 5.00 -14.90
C SER A 443 -3.20 3.76 -15.50
N GLY A 444 -3.62 3.33 -16.69
CA GLY A 444 -3.21 2.06 -17.31
C GLY A 444 -4.16 0.90 -17.03
N GLY A 445 -4.88 0.92 -15.89
CA GLY A 445 -5.92 -0.07 -15.57
C GLY A 445 -7.26 0.15 -16.28
N SER A 446 -7.48 1.32 -16.89
CA SER A 446 -8.68 1.64 -17.67
C SER A 446 -8.87 0.63 -18.80
N GLY A 447 -10.10 0.15 -18.96
CA GLY A 447 -10.53 -0.81 -19.98
C GLY A 447 -10.44 -2.27 -19.55
N GLY A 448 -9.84 -2.56 -18.38
CA GLY A 448 -9.79 -3.89 -17.81
C GLY A 448 -11.15 -4.42 -17.36
N PRO A 449 -11.37 -5.74 -17.33
CA PRO A 449 -12.64 -6.32 -16.91
C PRO A 449 -12.86 -6.23 -15.39
N VAL A 450 -14.10 -5.92 -14.99
CA VAL A 450 -14.59 -6.02 -13.62
C VAL A 450 -15.40 -7.31 -13.49
N PHE A 451 -14.87 -8.31 -12.79
CA PHE A 451 -15.57 -9.56 -12.52
C PHE A 451 -16.47 -9.44 -11.29
N GLY A 452 -17.71 -9.90 -11.44
CA GLY A 452 -18.63 -10.10 -10.35
C GLY A 452 -18.36 -11.40 -9.55
N PRO A 453 -19.19 -11.67 -8.54
CA PRO A 453 -19.06 -12.83 -7.64
C PRO A 453 -19.24 -14.19 -8.33
N GLU A 454 -19.83 -14.22 -9.52
CA GLU A 454 -20.00 -15.42 -10.35
C GLU A 454 -18.85 -15.67 -11.32
N GLY A 455 -17.79 -14.85 -11.28
CA GLY A 455 -16.64 -14.97 -12.19
C GLY A 455 -16.97 -14.58 -13.63
N ARG A 456 -18.01 -13.76 -13.81
CA ARG A 456 -18.41 -13.14 -15.08
C ARG A 456 -18.17 -11.64 -15.02
N VAL A 457 -17.88 -11.03 -16.16
CA VAL A 457 -17.61 -9.59 -16.26
C VAL A 457 -18.92 -8.82 -16.15
N ILE A 458 -19.00 -7.95 -15.16
CA ILE A 458 -20.15 -7.08 -14.90
C ILE A 458 -19.92 -5.64 -15.38
N GLY A 459 -18.67 -5.27 -15.66
CA GLY A 459 -18.34 -3.94 -16.19
C GLY A 459 -16.92 -3.81 -16.73
N VAL A 460 -16.64 -2.62 -17.28
CA VAL A 460 -15.37 -2.19 -17.83
C VAL A 460 -14.78 -1.12 -16.91
N ASN A 461 -13.59 -1.35 -16.37
CA ASN A 461 -12.96 -0.48 -15.39
C ASN A 461 -12.64 0.89 -15.99
N PHE A 462 -12.97 1.97 -15.29
CA PHE A 462 -12.53 3.33 -15.59
C PHE A 462 -11.58 3.77 -14.48
N ALA A 463 -10.27 3.87 -14.78
CA ALA A 463 -9.32 4.39 -13.81
C ALA A 463 -9.37 5.92 -13.79
N ILE A 464 -9.79 6.51 -12.66
CA ILE A 464 -9.67 7.96 -12.42
C ILE A 464 -8.39 8.21 -11.62
N THR A 465 -7.56 9.15 -12.08
CA THR A 465 -6.61 9.81 -11.18
C THR A 465 -6.65 11.32 -11.36
N ARG A 466 -7.24 12.00 -10.36
CA ARG A 466 -6.87 13.31 -9.78
C ARG A 466 -7.91 13.60 -8.66
N ASN A 467 -7.52 13.38 -7.39
CA ASN A 467 -8.24 13.79 -6.16
C ASN A 467 -9.53 13.03 -5.73
N PHE A 468 -9.60 11.69 -5.72
CA PHE A 468 -10.82 10.98 -5.23
C PHE A 468 -10.62 10.11 -3.98
N ASP A 469 -11.54 10.30 -3.02
CA ASP A 469 -11.65 9.75 -1.65
C ASP A 469 -12.07 8.26 -1.60
N GLY A 470 -11.31 7.35 -2.23
CA GLY A 470 -11.45 5.91 -1.99
C GLY A 470 -12.59 5.19 -2.75
N SER A 471 -12.96 5.65 -3.94
CA SER A 471 -13.85 4.89 -4.85
C SER A 471 -13.45 5.04 -6.32
N ASN A 472 -13.44 3.91 -7.02
CA ASN A 472 -13.23 3.74 -8.45
C ASN A 472 -14.55 3.49 -9.16
N PHE A 473 -14.54 3.62 -10.49
CA PHE A 473 -15.74 3.53 -11.30
C PHE A 473 -15.55 2.57 -12.46
N GLY A 474 -16.65 1.98 -12.94
CA GLY A 474 -16.67 1.21 -14.17
C GLY A 474 -17.95 1.46 -14.96
N VAL A 475 -17.93 1.15 -16.25
CA VAL A 475 -19.11 1.19 -17.11
C VAL A 475 -19.79 -0.19 -17.10
N PRO A 476 -21.11 -0.31 -16.88
CA PRO A 476 -21.80 -1.59 -16.92
C PRO A 476 -21.58 -2.35 -18.23
N ILE A 477 -21.40 -3.68 -18.16
CA ILE A 477 -21.03 -4.50 -19.32
C ILE A 477 -22.10 -4.52 -20.41
N SER A 478 -23.36 -4.25 -20.04
CA SER A 478 -24.50 -4.17 -20.95
C SER A 478 -24.28 -3.18 -22.10
N PHE A 479 -23.54 -2.10 -21.87
CA PHE A 479 -23.20 -1.13 -22.92
C PHE A 479 -22.20 -1.71 -23.93
N ALA A 480 -21.20 -2.48 -23.48
CA ALA A 480 -20.22 -3.10 -24.36
C ALA A 480 -20.84 -4.21 -25.20
N LYS A 481 -21.76 -4.99 -24.62
CA LYS A 481 -22.44 -6.11 -25.31
C LYS A 481 -23.21 -5.66 -26.55
N LYS A 482 -23.78 -4.44 -26.55
CA LYS A 482 -24.46 -3.87 -27.72
C LYS A 482 -23.52 -3.64 -28.92
N LEU A 483 -22.21 -3.61 -28.70
CA LEU A 483 -21.19 -3.36 -29.73
C LEU A 483 -20.58 -4.64 -30.31
N LEU A 484 -20.81 -5.79 -29.65
CA LEU A 484 -20.33 -7.09 -30.11
C LEU A 484 -21.16 -7.57 -31.30
N LYS A 485 -20.52 -8.34 -32.18
CA LYS A 485 -21.24 -8.99 -33.27
C LYS A 485 -22.15 -10.10 -32.70
N PRO A 486 -23.34 -10.29 -33.27
CA PRO A 486 -24.30 -11.29 -32.82
C PRO A 486 -23.86 -12.72 -33.09
#